data_AF-A0A1G7GDP4-F1
#
_entry.id   AF-A0A1G7GDP4-F1
#
_cell.length_a   1.000
_cell.length_b   1.000
_cell.length_c   1.000
_cell.angle_alpha   90.00
_cell.angle_beta   90.00
_cell.angle_gamma   90.00
#
_symmetry.space_group_name_H-M   'P 1'
#
loop_
_entity.id
_entity.type
_entity.pdbx_description
1 polymer ?
#
loop_
_entity_poly.entity_id
_entity_poly.type
_entity_poly.pdbx_seq_one_letter_code
_entity_poly.pdbx_strand_id
1 'polypeptide(L)'
;MPPHPPAHAEHAQVGTDAAAFVVAPPAISVLRQRADFLRASKARRAGTPGFLLQARKRGAQEPAETPLRVGFTCSKKIGNAVMRNRAKRRLRAVAREVLPDLGRAGWDYVLVGRPDATVSRDYQSLVADLRAALSRIHAGGSKA
;
A
#
# COMPACT_ATOMS: atom_id res chain seq x y z
N MET A 1 28.74 -32.61 8.66
CA MET A 1 28.26 -31.47 7.86
C MET A 1 27.45 -32.04 6.69
N PRO A 2 26.12 -32.16 6.79
CA PRO A 2 25.29 -32.59 5.67
C PRO A 2 25.11 -31.46 4.64
N PRO A 3 25.07 -31.75 3.33
CA PRO A 3 24.86 -30.76 2.29
C PRO A 3 23.38 -30.37 2.11
N HIS A 4 23.18 -29.28 1.35
CA HIS A 4 21.90 -28.63 1.07
C HIS A 4 20.94 -29.52 0.25
N PRO A 5 19.63 -29.58 0.55
CA PRO A 5 18.64 -30.04 -0.40
C PRO A 5 18.33 -28.94 -1.43
N PRO A 6 18.26 -29.25 -2.75
CA PRO A 6 17.78 -28.33 -3.77
C PRO A 6 16.28 -28.52 -4.09
N ALA A 7 15.71 -27.50 -4.74
CA ALA A 7 14.51 -27.55 -5.60
C ALA A 7 13.24 -28.25 -5.05
N HIS A 8 12.33 -27.44 -4.48
CA HIS A 8 10.92 -27.81 -4.48
C HIS A 8 10.32 -27.63 -5.88
N ALA A 9 9.59 -28.67 -6.30
CA ALA A 9 8.99 -28.90 -7.60
C ALA A 9 8.19 -27.74 -8.22
N GLU A 10 8.15 -27.74 -9.55
CA GLU A 10 7.02 -27.25 -10.35
C GLU A 10 5.68 -27.79 -9.85
N HIS A 11 4.58 -27.09 -10.16
CA HIS A 11 3.45 -27.74 -10.86
C HIS A 11 2.47 -26.73 -11.49
N ALA A 12 1.99 -27.12 -12.67
CA ALA A 12 0.68 -26.86 -13.27
C ALA A 12 0.32 -25.43 -13.76
N GLN A 13 0.24 -25.31 -15.09
CA GLN A 13 -0.55 -24.30 -15.79
C GLN A 13 -2.02 -24.75 -15.89
N VAL A 14 -2.97 -23.82 -15.76
CA VAL A 14 -4.37 -23.99 -16.18
C VAL A 14 -4.84 -22.67 -16.80
N GLY A 15 -5.36 -22.72 -18.02
CA GLY A 15 -6.16 -21.64 -18.63
C GLY A 15 -7.63 -22.04 -18.75
N THR A 16 -8.57 -21.24 -19.27
CA THR A 16 -8.63 -19.80 -19.65
C THR A 16 -10.03 -19.57 -20.25
N ASP A 17 -10.73 -18.43 -20.17
CA ASP A 17 -10.58 -17.20 -19.39
C ASP A 17 -11.99 -16.61 -19.12
N ALA A 18 -12.09 -15.68 -18.16
CA ALA A 18 -13.22 -14.76 -18.03
C ALA A 18 -12.73 -13.37 -17.55
N ALA A 19 -12.19 -12.56 -18.48
CA ALA A 19 -11.85 -11.15 -18.27
C ALA A 19 -10.97 -10.87 -17.05
N ALA A 20 -10.05 -11.79 -16.73
CA ALA A 20 -9.06 -11.56 -15.69
C ALA A 20 -8.04 -10.52 -16.17
N PHE A 21 -8.10 -9.31 -15.61
CA PHE A 21 -6.98 -8.37 -15.68
C PHE A 21 -5.79 -9.03 -14.97
N VAL A 22 -4.91 -9.70 -15.71
CA VAL A 22 -3.69 -10.32 -15.19
C VAL A 22 -2.69 -9.23 -14.82
N VAL A 23 -2.99 -8.52 -13.73
CA VAL A 23 -2.05 -7.65 -13.05
C VAL A 23 -1.09 -8.58 -12.30
N ALA A 24 0.00 -8.97 -12.97
CA ALA A 24 1.13 -9.61 -12.32
C ALA A 24 1.44 -8.83 -11.02
N PRO A 25 1.61 -9.51 -9.87
CA PRO A 25 1.50 -8.89 -8.54
C PRO A 25 2.36 -7.63 -8.47
N PRO A 26 1.75 -6.44 -8.45
CA PRO A 26 2.43 -5.22 -8.89
C PRO A 26 3.58 -4.90 -7.93
N ALA A 27 4.81 -5.09 -8.42
CA ALA A 27 6.04 -5.26 -7.61
C ALA A 27 6.28 -4.14 -6.59
N ILE A 28 5.69 -4.29 -5.39
CA ILE A 28 5.44 -3.19 -4.44
C ILE A 28 6.75 -2.46 -4.11
N SER A 29 6.91 -1.27 -4.68
CA SER A 29 8.12 -0.48 -4.55
C SER A 29 7.99 0.48 -3.38
N VAL A 30 8.99 0.54 -2.50
CA VAL A 30 8.94 1.48 -1.36
C VAL A 30 9.28 2.89 -1.84
N LEU A 31 8.40 3.85 -1.55
CA LEU A 31 8.64 5.25 -1.85
C LEU A 31 9.77 5.78 -0.95
N ARG A 32 10.89 6.20 -1.56
CA ARG A 32 12.10 6.66 -0.85
C ARG A 32 12.36 8.17 -1.01
N GLN A 33 11.97 8.79 -2.12
CA GLN A 33 12.31 10.19 -2.41
C GLN A 33 11.33 11.17 -1.74
N ARG A 34 11.86 12.15 -0.99
CA ARG A 34 11.07 13.20 -0.32
C ARG A 34 10.19 14.01 -1.29
N ALA A 35 10.65 14.22 -2.53
CA ALA A 35 9.89 14.91 -3.57
C ALA A 35 8.55 14.19 -3.87
N ASP A 36 8.55 12.86 -3.93
CA ASP A 36 7.34 12.09 -4.19
C ASP A 36 6.38 12.10 -3.00
N PHE A 37 6.88 12.09 -1.76
CA PHE A 37 6.03 12.30 -0.57
C PHE A 37 5.34 13.68 -0.60
N LEU A 38 6.04 14.73 -1.03
CA LEU A 38 5.45 16.08 -1.17
C LEU A 38 4.42 16.12 -2.31
N ARG A 39 4.67 15.44 -3.44
CA ARG A 39 3.72 15.29 -4.55
C ARG A 39 2.46 14.51 -4.12
N ALA A 40 2.63 13.39 -3.42
CA ALA A 40 1.53 12.60 -2.87
C ALA A 40 0.70 13.40 -1.83
N SER A 41 1.35 14.23 -1.01
CA SER A 41 0.67 15.08 -0.04
C SER A 41 -0.15 16.23 -0.65
N LYS A 42 0.12 16.61 -1.90
CA LYS A 42 -0.70 17.55 -2.69
C LYS A 42 -1.82 16.86 -3.49
N ALA A 43 -1.81 15.53 -3.55
CA ALA A 43 -2.78 14.74 -4.30
C ALA A 43 -4.00 14.36 -3.43
N ARG A 44 -4.70 13.30 -3.80
CA ARG A 44 -5.93 12.87 -3.14
C ARG A 44 -5.63 12.36 -1.73
N ARG A 45 -6.52 12.65 -0.78
CA ARG A 45 -6.37 12.27 0.62
C ARG A 45 -7.68 11.74 1.18
N ALA A 46 -7.64 10.58 1.82
CA ALA A 46 -8.74 9.95 2.51
C ALA A 46 -8.37 9.80 3.99
N GLY A 47 -9.05 10.57 4.85
CA GLY A 47 -8.94 10.41 6.30
C GLY A 47 -9.62 9.13 6.74
N THR A 48 -8.92 8.31 7.52
CA THR A 48 -9.50 7.20 8.29
C THR A 48 -9.37 7.49 9.78
N PRO A 49 -10.08 6.77 10.66
CA PRO A 49 -9.87 6.88 12.10
C PRO A 49 -8.43 6.52 12.49
N GLY A 50 -7.89 5.43 11.93
CA GLY A 50 -6.55 4.94 12.26
C GLY A 50 -5.38 5.71 11.63
N PHE A 51 -5.55 6.32 10.45
CA PHE A 51 -4.47 6.96 9.68
C PHE A 51 -5.01 7.95 8.63
N LEU A 52 -4.14 8.52 7.81
CA LEU A 52 -4.50 9.28 6.62
C LEU A 52 -3.87 8.59 5.41
N LEU A 53 -4.69 8.12 4.47
CA LEU A 53 -4.20 7.64 3.18
C LEU A 53 -4.06 8.84 2.25
N GLN A 54 -2.86 9.06 1.71
CA GLN A 54 -2.61 9.94 0.58
C GLN A 54 -2.37 9.08 -0.66
N ALA A 55 -2.90 9.49 -1.80
CA ALA A 55 -2.83 8.72 -3.04
C ALA A 55 -2.70 9.64 -4.26
N ARG A 56 -1.71 9.36 -5.09
CA ARG A 56 -1.42 10.08 -6.32
C ARG A 56 -1.45 9.10 -7.49
N LYS A 57 -2.27 9.38 -8.51
CA LYS A 57 -2.08 8.81 -9.84
C LYS A 57 -0.87 9.50 -10.47
N ARG A 58 0.11 8.74 -10.95
CA ARG A 58 1.27 9.30 -11.66
C ARG A 58 0.83 9.76 -13.06
N GLY A 59 1.46 10.82 -13.56
CA GLY A 59 1.08 11.44 -14.83
C GLY A 59 1.57 10.61 -16.03
N ALA A 60 1.02 10.87 -17.22
CA ALA A 60 1.37 10.13 -18.44
C ALA A 60 2.86 10.25 -18.87
N GLN A 61 3.60 11.21 -18.30
CA GLN A 61 5.05 11.37 -18.48
C GLN A 61 5.89 10.42 -17.59
N GLU A 62 5.28 9.71 -16.65
CA GLU A 62 5.94 8.65 -15.88
C GLU A 62 5.46 7.28 -16.43
N PRO A 63 6.37 6.36 -16.81
CA PRO A 63 5.98 5.13 -17.52
C PRO A 63 5.01 4.28 -16.71
N ALA A 64 3.83 4.04 -17.28
CA ALA A 64 2.69 3.40 -16.60
C ALA A 64 2.99 1.96 -16.12
N GLU A 65 3.97 1.30 -16.74
CA GLU A 65 4.47 -0.04 -16.40
C GLU A 65 5.24 -0.10 -15.07
N THR A 66 5.65 1.04 -14.50
CA THR A 66 6.31 1.01 -13.19
C THR A 66 5.32 0.64 -12.07
N PRO A 67 5.72 -0.24 -11.14
CA PRO A 67 4.83 -0.80 -10.13
C PRO A 67 4.27 0.24 -9.17
N LEU A 68 3.24 -0.15 -8.41
CA LEU A 68 2.69 0.70 -7.36
C LEU A 68 3.79 1.05 -6.33
N ARG A 69 3.77 2.29 -5.86
CA ARG A 69 4.72 2.77 -4.85
C ARG A 69 4.01 2.96 -3.52
N VAL A 70 4.63 2.52 -2.42
CA VAL A 70 4.10 2.69 -1.06
C VAL A 70 5.08 3.41 -0.13
N GLY A 71 4.64 4.52 0.42
CA GLY A 71 5.34 5.29 1.46
C GLY A 71 4.68 5.11 2.82
N PHE A 72 5.51 5.09 3.88
CA PHE A 72 5.03 4.97 5.26
C PHE A 72 5.54 6.14 6.09
N THR A 73 4.64 7.07 6.42
CA THR A 73 4.93 8.22 7.27
C THR A 73 4.33 7.99 8.66
N CYS A 74 5.13 8.15 9.70
CA CYS A 74 4.65 8.09 11.08
C CYS A 74 4.85 9.47 11.70
N SER A 75 3.80 10.11 12.17
CA SER A 75 3.92 11.40 12.86
C SER A 75 4.81 11.27 14.10
N LYS A 76 5.60 12.32 14.42
CA LYS A 76 6.40 12.40 15.66
C LYS A 76 5.51 12.23 16.91
N LYS A 77 4.22 12.56 16.80
CA LYS A 77 3.21 12.45 17.87
C LYS A 77 2.79 11.00 18.23
N ILE A 78 3.18 9.96 17.49
CA ILE A 78 2.80 8.54 17.77
C ILE A 78 3.36 7.99 19.11
N GLY A 79 4.22 8.73 19.80
CA GLY A 79 4.81 8.34 21.07
C GLY A 79 6.20 7.72 20.91
N ASN A 80 6.56 6.79 21.80
CA ASN A 80 7.90 6.24 21.92
C ASN A 80 8.39 5.55 20.62
N ALA A 81 9.71 5.41 20.45
CA ALA A 81 10.34 4.72 19.32
C ALA A 81 9.75 3.32 19.07
N VAL A 82 9.44 2.57 20.13
CA VAL A 82 8.78 1.26 20.06
C VAL A 82 7.38 1.37 19.44
N MET A 83 6.57 2.35 19.86
CA MET A 83 5.23 2.59 19.30
C MET A 83 5.29 3.01 17.83
N ARG A 84 6.23 3.88 17.44
CA ARG A 84 6.47 4.22 16.03
C ARG A 84 6.88 3.01 15.20
N ASN A 85 7.74 2.14 15.72
CA ASN A 85 8.16 0.92 15.03
C ASN A 85 7.01 -0.10 14.93
N ARG A 86 6.19 -0.24 15.98
CA ARG A 86 4.96 -1.06 15.96
C ARG A 86 3.95 -0.55 14.93
N ALA A 87 3.69 0.76 14.90
CA ALA A 87 2.84 1.39 13.89
C ALA A 87 3.39 1.15 12.46
N LYS A 88 4.68 1.37 12.23
CA LYS A 88 5.31 1.19 10.91
C LYS A 88 5.33 -0.28 10.47
N ARG A 89 5.50 -1.24 11.38
CA ARG A 89 5.35 -2.69 11.10
C ARG A 89 3.90 -3.05 10.75
N ARG A 90 2.93 -2.57 11.52
CA ARG A 90 1.49 -2.79 11.26
C ARG A 90 1.06 -2.22 9.91
N LEU A 91 1.38 -0.95 9.62
CA LEU A 91 1.05 -0.31 8.34
C LEU A 91 1.67 -1.06 7.16
N ARG A 92 2.88 -1.60 7.29
CA ARG A 92 3.51 -2.44 6.26
C ARG A 92 2.78 -3.77 6.04
N ALA A 93 2.32 -4.42 7.11
CA ALA A 93 1.54 -5.66 7.01
C ALA A 93 0.18 -5.40 6.33
N VAL A 94 -0.58 -4.43 6.83
CA VAL A 94 -1.88 -4.01 6.25
C VAL A 94 -1.72 -3.60 4.78
N ALA A 95 -0.67 -2.84 4.44
CA ALA A 95 -0.39 -2.48 3.06
C ALA A 95 -0.02 -3.68 2.18
N ARG A 96 0.75 -4.65 2.69
CA ARG A 96 1.08 -5.88 1.95
C ARG A 96 -0.15 -6.77 1.74
N GLU A 97 -1.10 -6.76 2.68
CA GLU A 97 -2.34 -7.52 2.55
C GLU A 97 -3.30 -6.89 1.54
N VAL A 98 -3.44 -5.57 1.52
CA VAL A 98 -4.50 -4.89 0.74
C VAL A 98 -4.02 -4.32 -0.61
N LEU A 99 -2.75 -3.95 -0.75
CA LEU A 99 -2.24 -3.36 -2.02
C LEU A 99 -2.10 -4.35 -3.19
N PRO A 100 -1.94 -5.67 -3.01
CA PRO A 100 -2.08 -6.62 -4.12
C PRO A 100 -3.51 -6.61 -4.70
N ASP A 101 -4.52 -6.61 -3.84
CA ASP A 101 -5.94 -6.71 -4.24
C ASP A 101 -6.50 -5.40 -4.78
N LEU A 102 -6.16 -4.28 -4.12
CA LEU A 102 -6.78 -2.96 -4.35
C LEU A 102 -5.78 -1.89 -4.82
N GLY A 103 -4.49 -2.21 -4.94
CA GLY A 103 -3.49 -1.29 -5.45
C GLY A 103 -3.48 -1.26 -6.98
N ARG A 104 -3.25 -0.08 -7.55
CA ARG A 104 -3.13 0.11 -9.01
C ARG A 104 -1.68 0.42 -9.38
N ALA A 105 -1.17 -0.20 -10.44
CA ALA A 105 0.10 0.21 -11.06
C ALA A 105 0.03 1.68 -11.51
N GLY A 106 1.17 2.39 -11.51
CA GLY A 106 1.17 3.83 -11.74
C GLY A 106 0.61 4.70 -10.61
N TRP A 107 0.34 4.16 -9.40
CA TRP A 107 -0.08 4.97 -8.24
C TRP A 107 0.98 5.01 -7.13
N ASP A 108 1.09 6.16 -6.47
CA ASP A 108 1.85 6.36 -5.24
C ASP A 108 0.87 6.45 -4.05
N TYR A 109 0.97 5.52 -3.11
CA TYR A 109 0.18 5.49 -1.88
C TYR A 109 1.08 5.85 -0.69
N VAL A 110 0.71 6.84 0.10
CA VAL A 110 1.43 7.21 1.33
C VAL A 110 0.48 7.05 2.52
N LEU A 111 0.79 6.10 3.39
CA LEU A 111 0.06 5.89 4.63
C LEU A 111 0.69 6.74 5.74
N VAL A 112 -0.05 7.73 6.22
CA VAL A 112 0.36 8.63 7.30
C VAL A 112 -0.32 8.20 8.60
N GLY A 113 0.41 7.48 9.46
CA GLY A 113 -0.11 7.02 10.75
C GLY A 113 -0.49 8.20 11.67
N ARG A 114 -1.69 8.13 12.26
CA ARG A 114 -2.15 9.09 13.28
C ARG A 114 -1.64 8.68 14.66
N PRO A 115 -1.34 9.65 15.55
CA PRO A 115 -1.01 9.37 16.94
C PRO A 115 -2.13 8.59 17.62
N ASP A 116 -1.74 7.65 18.49
CA ASP A 116 -2.57 6.70 19.23
C ASP A 116 -3.45 5.77 18.37
N ALA A 117 -4.28 6.31 17.49
CA ALA A 117 -5.24 5.58 16.68
C ALA A 117 -4.64 4.51 15.73
N THR A 118 -3.38 4.60 15.31
CA THR A 118 -2.73 3.48 14.56
C THR A 118 -2.26 2.34 15.47
N VAL A 119 -2.07 2.59 16.77
CA VAL A 119 -1.42 1.66 17.72
C VAL A 119 -2.42 1.01 18.68
N SER A 120 -3.45 1.75 19.12
CA SER A 120 -4.53 1.23 19.95
C SER A 120 -5.57 0.43 19.15
N ARG A 121 -5.84 0.83 17.91
CA ARG A 121 -6.85 0.19 17.04
C ARG A 121 -6.42 -1.21 16.58
N ASP A 122 -7.43 -2.06 16.40
CA ASP A 122 -7.26 -3.45 15.94
C ASP A 122 -6.70 -3.55 14.53
N TYR A 123 -5.96 -4.63 14.27
CA TYR A 123 -5.40 -4.91 12.96
C TYR A 123 -6.48 -5.02 11.88
N GLN A 124 -7.55 -5.80 12.14
CA GLN A 124 -8.68 -5.96 11.21
C GLN A 124 -9.36 -4.63 10.90
N SER A 125 -9.56 -3.78 11.90
CA SER A 125 -10.09 -2.42 11.73
C SER A 125 -9.18 -1.52 10.87
N LEU A 126 -7.86 -1.67 10.95
CA LEU A 126 -6.90 -0.96 10.08
C LEU A 126 -6.92 -1.48 8.63
N VAL A 127 -7.13 -2.78 8.43
CA VAL A 127 -7.31 -3.39 7.10
C VAL A 127 -8.62 -2.90 6.47
N ALA A 128 -9.72 -2.92 7.22
CA ALA A 128 -11.01 -2.39 6.77
C ALA A 128 -10.93 -0.88 6.46
N ASP A 129 -10.28 -0.10 7.31
CA ASP A 129 -9.98 1.33 7.07
C ASP A 129 -9.23 1.53 5.73
N LEU A 130 -8.24 0.66 5.42
CA LEU A 130 -7.45 0.79 4.18
C LEU A 130 -8.28 0.42 2.95
N ARG A 131 -9.07 -0.67 3.01
CA ARG A 131 -10.00 -1.07 1.94
C ARG A 131 -11.01 0.05 1.66
N ALA A 132 -11.61 0.62 2.71
CA ALA A 132 -12.55 1.75 2.59
C ALA A 132 -11.89 3.03 2.06
N ALA A 133 -10.66 3.33 2.48
CA ALA A 133 -9.91 4.49 2.00
C ALA A 133 -9.53 4.36 0.51
N LEU A 134 -9.02 3.21 0.09
CA LEU A 134 -8.71 2.92 -1.32
C LEU A 134 -9.96 2.98 -2.18
N SER A 135 -11.06 2.36 -1.72
CA SER A 135 -12.36 2.45 -2.38
C SER A 135 -12.80 3.90 -2.58
N ARG A 136 -12.75 4.76 -1.54
CA ARG A 136 -13.07 6.21 -1.67
C ARG A 136 -12.16 6.94 -2.66
N ILE A 137 -10.84 6.68 -2.62
CA ILE A 137 -9.86 7.31 -3.52
C ILE A 137 -10.12 6.92 -4.99
N HIS A 138 -10.47 5.67 -5.25
CA HIS A 138 -10.75 5.14 -6.59
C HIS A 138 -12.16 5.47 -7.09
N ALA A 139 -13.18 5.40 -6.23
CA ALA A 139 -14.57 5.76 -6.55
C ALA A 139 -14.71 7.25 -6.90
N GLY A 140 -14.09 8.14 -6.11
CA GLY A 140 -14.00 9.56 -6.48
C GLY A 140 -13.12 9.82 -7.71
N GLY A 141 -12.51 8.79 -8.31
CA GLY A 141 -11.73 8.85 -9.56
C GLY A 141 -12.53 8.51 -10.80
N SER A 142 -13.82 8.16 -10.63
CA SER A 142 -14.73 7.77 -11.72
C SER A 142 -15.76 8.86 -12.04
N LYS A 143 -15.36 10.13 -11.91
CA LYS A 143 -16.08 11.25 -12.54
C LYS A 143 -15.12 11.92 -13.53
N ALA A 144 -15.58 11.99 -14.77
CA ALA A 144 -14.90 12.62 -15.90
C ALA A 144 -14.62 14.11 -15.65
#